data_AF-A0A7C7GP56-F1
#
_entry.id   AF-A0A7C7GP56-F1
#
_cell.length_a   1.000
_cell.length_b   1.000
_cell.length_c   1.000
_cell.angle_alpha   90.00
_cell.angle_beta   90.00
_cell.angle_gamma   90.00
#
_symmetry.space_group_name_H-M   'P 1'
#
loop_
_entity.id
_entity.type
_entity.pdbx_description
1 polymer ?
#
loop_
_entity_poly.entity_id
_entity_poly.type
_entity_poly.pdbx_seq_one_letter_code
_entity_poly.pdbx_strand_id
1 'polypeptide(L)' 'MQYLFWFIIAGFFALIAGTFYWSSLRRGGNPIEHEKDLEEWICPTCGFQVQMGTECIYCGEKKPAD' A
#
# COMPACT_ATOMS: atom_id res chain seq x y z
N MET A 1 -23.16 8.37 -40.75
CA MET A 1 -21.91 8.93 -40.17
C MET A 1 -22.04 9.36 -38.71
N GLN A 2 -23.17 9.96 -38.27
CA GLN A 2 -23.36 10.38 -36.87
C GLN A 2 -23.30 9.23 -35.83
N TYR A 3 -23.86 8.06 -36.13
CA TYR A 3 -23.93 6.94 -35.18
C TYR A 3 -22.58 6.29 -34.89
N LEU A 4 -21.64 6.33 -35.85
CA LEU A 4 -20.27 5.81 -35.65
C LEU A 4 -19.55 6.55 -34.52
N PHE A 5 -19.71 7.88 -34.44
CA PHE A 5 -19.13 8.67 -33.36
C PHE A 5 -19.71 8.31 -31.99
N TRP A 6 -21.01 8.07 -31.90
CA TRP A 6 -21.66 7.66 -30.66
C TRP A 6 -21.21 6.27 -30.18
N PHE A 7 -21.00 5.31 -31.10
CA PHE A 7 -20.44 4.00 -30.75
C PHE A 7 -19.00 4.10 -30.24
N ILE A 8 -18.17 4.96 -30.84
CA ILE A 8 -16.80 5.19 -30.39
C ILE A 8 -16.79 5.79 -28.98
N ILE A 9 -17.61 6.82 -28.74
CA ILE A 9 -17.71 7.48 -27.44
C ILE A 9 -18.19 6.48 -26.36
N ALA A 10 -19.25 5.72 -26.64
CA ALA A 10 -19.76 4.71 -25.71
C ALA A 10 -18.71 3.63 -25.39
N GLY A 11 -17.92 3.22 -26.38
CA GLY A 11 -16.80 2.29 -26.20
C GLY A 11 -15.73 2.83 -25.26
N PHE A 12 -15.30 4.08 -25.45
CA PHE A 12 -14.32 4.72 -24.55
C PHE A 12 -14.84 4.86 -23.12
N PHE A 13 -16.10 5.28 -22.94
CA PHE A 13 -16.70 5.36 -21.61
C PHE A 13 -16.78 3.99 -20.92
N ALA A 14 -17.12 2.93 -21.65
CA ALA A 14 -17.14 1.57 -21.11
C ALA A 14 -15.73 1.10 -20.72
N LEU A 15 -14.70 1.42 -21.50
CA LEU A 15 -13.31 1.10 -21.16
C LEU A 15 -12.85 1.84 -19.90
N ILE A 16 -13.14 3.15 -19.79
CA ILE A 16 -12.78 3.95 -18.61
C ILE A 16 -13.54 3.49 -17.36
N ALA A 17 -14.84 3.20 -17.50
CA ALA A 17 -15.64 2.66 -16.39
C ALA A 17 -15.11 1.28 -15.95
N GLY A 18 -14.72 0.43 -16.89
CA GLY A 18 -14.12 -0.87 -16.61
C GLY A 18 -12.80 -0.79 -15.86
N THR A 19 -11.88 0.09 -16.28
CA THR A 19 -10.59 0.28 -15.59
C THR A 19 -10.76 0.89 -14.20
N PHE A 20 -11.71 1.83 -14.04
CA PHE A 20 -12.02 2.44 -12.74
C PHE A 20 -12.70 1.47 -11.77
N TYR A 21 -13.62 0.63 -12.27
CA TYR A 21 -14.24 -0.42 -11.46
C TYR A 21 -13.20 -1.44 -10.99
N TRP A 22 -12.29 -1.84 -11.88
CA TRP A 22 -11.20 -2.76 -11.56
C TRP A 22 -10.21 -2.18 -10.55
N SER A 23 -9.86 -0.89 -10.68
CA SER A 23 -8.96 -0.22 -9.74
C SER A 23 -9.60 -0.05 -8.35
N SER A 24 -10.91 0.22 -8.30
CA SER A 24 -11.67 0.27 -7.05
C SER A 24 -11.68 -1.08 -6.32
N LEU A 25 -11.90 -2.17 -7.05
CA LEU A 25 -11.91 -3.51 -6.46
C LEU A 25 -10.53 -3.94 -5.94
N ARG A 26 -9.44 -3.50 -6.60
CA ARG A 26 -8.06 -3.78 -6.14
C ARG A 26 -7.63 -2.97 -4.92
N ARG A 27 -8.44 -2.03 -4.42
CA ARG A 27 -8.09 -1.20 -3.27
C ARG A 27 -8.28 -1.91 -1.91
N GLY A 28 -8.78 -3.14 -1.90
CA GLY A 28 -8.94 -3.98 -0.71
C GLY A 28 -7.64 -4.62 -0.20
N GLY A 29 -6.51 -3.91 -0.27
CA GLY A 29 -5.30 -4.32 0.46
C GLY A 29 -5.48 -4.01 1.93
N ASN A 30 -5.33 -5.01 2.80
CA ASN A 30 -5.48 -4.87 4.24
C ASN A 30 -4.44 -3.86 4.79
N PRO A 31 -4.83 -2.67 5.29
CA PRO A 31 -3.87 -1.65 5.74
C PRO A 31 -3.15 -2.01 7.04
N ILE A 32 -3.51 -3.13 7.68
CA ILE A 32 -3.10 -3.47 9.05
C ILE A 32 -1.65 -3.99 9.13
N GLU A 33 -1.05 -4.45 8.02
CA GLU A 33 0.31 -5.00 8.06
C GLU A 33 1.39 -3.90 8.11
N HIS A 34 1.11 -2.73 7.53
CA HIS A 34 2.09 -1.64 7.42
C HIS A 34 2.30 -0.84 8.71
N GLU A 35 1.39 -0.92 9.68
CA GLU A 35 1.46 -0.10 10.90
C GLU A 35 2.48 -0.62 11.91
N LYS A 36 2.71 -1.94 11.95
CA LYS A 36 3.64 -2.56 12.92
C LYS A 36 5.12 -2.25 12.66
N ASP A 37 5.47 -2.04 11.39
CA ASP A 37 6.83 -1.68 10.98
C ASP A 37 7.14 -0.19 11.19
N LEU A 38 6.12 0.63 11.46
CA LEU A 38 6.23 2.06 11.71
C LEU A 38 6.31 2.40 13.21
N GLU A 39 6.14 1.41 14.08
CA GLU A 39 6.16 1.65 15.52
C GLU A 39 7.60 1.78 16.04
N GLU A 40 7.86 2.92 16.67
CA GLU A 40 9.16 3.21 17.27
C GLU A 40 9.42 2.28 18.47
N TRP A 41 10.63 1.75 18.55
CA TRP A 41 11.04 0.88 19.67
C TRP A 41 12.47 1.18 20.10
N ILE A 42 12.76 0.94 21.38
CA ILE A 42 14.10 1.11 21.94
C ILE A 42 14.79 -0.24 21.92
N CYS A 43 15.96 -0.30 21.29
CA CYS A 43 16.74 -1.53 21.25
C CYS A 43 17.20 -1.94 22.66
N PRO A 44 16.89 -3.15 23.13
CA PRO A 44 17.27 -3.59 24.48
C PRO A 44 18.79 -3.81 24.62
N THR A 45 19.48 -4.03 23.51
CA THR A 45 20.92 -4.35 23.49
C THR A 45 21.79 -3.08 23.50
N CYS A 46 21.44 -2.06 22.71
CA CYS A 46 22.24 -0.84 22.58
C CYS A 46 21.56 0.45 23.07
N GLY A 47 20.28 0.40 23.45
CA GLY A 47 19.52 1.57 23.92
C GLY A 47 19.17 2.58 22.82
N PHE A 48 19.40 2.24 21.55
CA PHE A 48 19.09 3.12 20.42
C PHE A 48 17.59 3.15 20.13
N GLN A 49 17.02 4.33 19.90
CA GLN A 49 15.62 4.51 19.50
C GLN A 49 15.47 4.28 17.99
N VAL A 50 14.98 3.09 17.63
CA VAL A 50 14.69 2.70 16.25
C VAL A 50 13.35 3.28 15.86
N GLN A 51 13.33 4.16 14.86
CA GLN A 51 12.11 4.85 14.42
C GLN A 51 11.21 4.00 13.51
N MET A 52 11.78 3.03 12.80
CA MET A 52 11.04 2.13 11.91
C MET A 52 11.85 0.86 11.65
N GLY A 53 11.15 -0.23 11.36
CA GLY A 53 11.74 -1.51 10.99
C GLY A 53 11.88 -2.51 12.14
N THR A 54 12.15 -3.75 11.76
CA THR A 54 12.21 -4.91 12.65
C THR A 54 13.62 -5.24 13.14
N GLU A 55 14.62 -4.44 12.76
CA GLU A 55 16.02 -4.63 13.15
C GLU A 55 16.70 -3.31 13.53
N CYS A 56 17.59 -3.37 14.50
CA CYS A 56 18.37 -2.22 14.91
C CYS A 56 19.53 -1.99 13.94
N ILE A 57 19.59 -0.80 13.33
CA ILE A 57 20.66 -0.42 12.39
C ILE A 57 22.08 -0.41 12.98
N TYR A 58 22.21 -0.38 14.31
CA TYR A 58 23.51 -0.29 14.98
C TYR A 58 24.05 -1.64 15.45
N CYS A 59 23.20 -2.52 15.96
CA CYS A 59 23.62 -3.80 16.54
C CYS A 59 23.03 -5.03 15.85
N GLY A 60 22.07 -4.85 14.93
CA GLY A 60 21.39 -5.94 14.24
C GLY A 60 20.39 -6.71 15.10
N GLU A 61 20.12 -6.25 16.34
CA GLU A 61 19.11 -6.85 17.22
C GLU A 61 17.72 -6.73 16.59
N LYS A 62 16.90 -7.77 16.73
CA LYS A 62 15.53 -7.76 16.18
C LYS A 62 14.57 -7.08 17.14
N LYS A 63 13.54 -6.43 16.61
CA LYS A 63 12.42 -5.88 17.40
C LYS A 63 11.85 -7.03 18.23
N PRO A 64 11.81 -6.90 19.57
CA PRO A 64 11.14 -7.90 20.40
C PRO A 64 9.67 -7.96 19.99
N ALA A 65 9.18 -9.16 19.70
CA ALA A 65 7.75 -9.37 19.54
C ALA A 65 7.15 -9.36 20.95
N ASP A 66 6.35 -8.34 21.27
CA ASP A 66 5.47 -8.36 22.44
C ASP A 66 4.47 -9.53 22.35
#